data_AF-A0A538FD21-F1
#
_entry.id   AF-A0A538FD21-F1
#
_cell.length_a   1.000
_cell.length_b   1.000
_cell.length_c   1.000
_cell.angle_alpha   90.00
_cell.angle_beta   90.00
_cell.angle_gamma   90.00
#
_symmetry.space_group_name_H-M   'P 1'
#
loop_
_entity.id
_entity.type
_entity.pdbx_description
1 polymer ?
#
loop_
_entity_poly.entity_id
_entity_poly.type
_entity_poly.pdbx_seq_one_letter_code
_entity_poly.pdbx_strand_id
1 'polypeptide(L)'
;MAELPSRDQDLLGTPTLARDRRRCAVADHTEATYRLTEIVGTSRESIQQAVRNGITRASETVRHLDWFEISEIRGTVVDGDVGTFQVKMKVGFKVED
;
A
#
# COMPACT_ATOMS: atom_id res chain seq x y z
N MET A 1 3.60 -76.52 37.50
CA MET A 1 4.83 -75.80 37.91
C MET A 1 5.23 -74.92 36.74
N ALA A 2 5.48 -73.62 36.83
CA ALA A 2 5.37 -72.59 37.86
C ALA A 2 5.47 -71.25 37.06
N GLU A 3 4.51 -70.35 37.22
CA GLU A 3 4.71 -69.00 37.81
C GLU A 3 5.15 -67.89 36.83
N LEU A 4 4.41 -66.77 36.90
CA LEU A 4 4.70 -65.47 36.27
C LEU A 4 5.99 -64.86 36.88
N PRO A 5 6.54 -63.79 36.29
CA PRO A 5 6.05 -62.48 36.75
C PRO A 5 5.79 -61.48 35.63
N SER A 6 4.70 -60.77 35.85
CA SER A 6 4.32 -59.49 35.28
C SER A 6 5.33 -58.39 35.64
N ARG A 7 5.27 -57.30 34.86
CA ARG A 7 5.76 -55.93 35.14
C ARG A 7 7.19 -55.62 34.70
N ASP A 8 7.27 -55.05 33.49
CA ASP A 8 7.85 -53.72 33.36
C ASP A 8 6.85 -52.83 32.62
N GLN A 9 6.07 -52.10 33.41
CA GLN A 9 5.60 -50.78 33.02
C GLN A 9 6.78 -49.87 33.31
N ASP A 10 7.36 -49.23 32.30
CA ASP A 10 7.45 -47.78 32.30
C ASP A 10 8.12 -47.21 31.04
N LEU A 11 7.38 -46.27 30.47
CA LEU A 11 7.86 -45.00 29.94
C LEU A 11 8.54 -44.97 28.55
N LEU A 12 7.68 -44.54 27.61
CA LEU A 12 7.91 -43.40 26.70
C LEU A 12 8.92 -43.63 25.56
N GLY A 13 8.34 -43.87 24.38
CA GLY A 13 9.06 -43.78 23.12
C GLY A 13 8.16 -43.54 21.91
N THR A 14 7.06 -42.80 22.05
CA THR A 14 6.40 -42.20 20.88
C THR A 14 6.89 -40.77 20.72
N PRO A 15 7.87 -40.48 19.84
CA PRO A 15 7.91 -39.18 19.23
C PRO A 15 6.80 -39.15 18.19
N THR A 16 5.59 -38.83 18.67
CA THR A 16 4.57 -38.18 17.86
C THR A 16 5.28 -37.11 17.04
N LEU A 17 5.22 -37.22 15.71
CA LEU A 17 5.74 -36.24 14.77
C LEU A 17 5.25 -34.85 15.20
N ALA A 18 6.11 -34.13 15.92
CA ALA A 18 5.90 -32.76 16.29
C ALA A 18 5.82 -31.99 14.99
N ARG A 19 4.63 -31.44 14.73
CA ARG A 19 4.36 -30.52 13.63
C ARG A 19 5.37 -29.38 13.70
N ASP A 20 6.44 -29.50 12.94
CA ASP A 20 7.07 -28.35 12.34
C ASP A 20 6.04 -27.75 11.39
N ARG A 21 5.49 -26.61 11.79
CA ARG A 21 5.10 -25.52 10.89
C ARG A 21 4.56 -24.36 11.70
N ARG A 22 5.16 -23.20 11.43
CA ARG A 22 4.78 -21.83 11.82
C ARG A 22 5.53 -21.28 13.03
N ARG A 23 6.81 -20.98 12.81
CA ARG A 23 7.21 -19.57 12.98
C ARG A 23 6.25 -18.76 12.09
N CYS A 24 5.22 -18.17 12.69
CA CYS A 24 4.69 -16.93 12.14
C CYS A 24 5.88 -15.98 12.19
N ALA A 25 6.53 -15.76 11.03
CA ALA A 25 7.25 -14.52 10.86
C ALA A 25 6.24 -13.44 11.22
N VAL A 26 6.56 -12.68 12.27
CA VAL A 26 5.89 -11.42 12.57
C VAL A 26 5.68 -10.76 11.22
N ALA A 27 4.42 -10.59 10.81
CA ALA A 27 4.13 -9.66 9.75
C ALA A 27 4.73 -8.35 10.28
N ASP A 28 5.82 -7.93 9.64
CA ASP A 28 6.41 -6.63 9.86
C ASP A 28 5.29 -5.65 9.49
N HIS A 29 4.48 -5.31 10.49
CA HIS A 29 3.56 -4.19 10.41
C HIS A 29 4.44 -2.95 10.50
N THR A 30 5.25 -2.76 9.46
CA THR A 30 5.88 -1.48 9.20
C THR A 30 4.72 -0.58 8.84
N GLU A 31 4.21 0.13 9.84
CA GLU A 31 3.16 1.14 9.69
C GLU A 31 3.62 2.11 8.61
N ALA A 32 3.15 1.89 7.38
CA ALA A 32 3.60 2.66 6.24
C ALA A 32 3.03 4.06 6.39
N THR A 33 3.90 5.01 6.71
CA THR A 33 3.51 6.41 6.81
C THR A 33 3.37 6.95 5.40
N TYR A 34 2.19 7.49 5.08
CA TYR A 34 1.96 8.15 3.81
C TYR A 34 1.76 9.64 4.03
N ARG A 35 2.36 10.45 3.16
CA ARG A 35 2.10 11.87 3.11
C ARG A 35 1.18 12.16 1.94
N LEU A 36 0.15 12.95 2.21
CA LEU A 36 -0.77 13.45 1.21
C LEU A 36 -0.40 14.90 0.90
N THR A 37 -0.25 15.22 -0.38
CA THR A 37 -0.01 16.60 -0.83
C THR A 37 -1.03 16.99 -1.88
N GLU A 38 -1.44 18.26 -1.85
CA GLU A 38 -2.40 18.80 -2.81
C GLU A 38 -1.67 19.55 -3.91
N ILE A 39 -2.02 19.25 -5.16
CA ILE A 39 -1.48 19.91 -6.34
C ILE A 39 -2.62 20.29 -7.29
N VAL A 40 -2.38 21.30 -8.11
CA VAL A 40 -3.31 21.70 -9.18
C VAL A 40 -2.59 21.56 -10.51
N GLY A 41 -3.04 20.60 -11.31
CA GLY A 41 -2.59 20.43 -12.69
C GLY A 41 -3.40 21.34 -13.62
N THR A 42 -2.76 21.88 -14.66
CA THR A 42 -3.43 22.74 -15.64
C THR A 42 -3.15 22.29 -17.07
N SER A 43 -4.14 22.46 -17.95
CA SER A 43 -4.01 22.21 -19.39
C SER A 43 -5.07 22.97 -20.17
N ARG A 44 -4.74 23.40 -21.39
CA ARG A 44 -5.71 24.01 -22.33
C ARG A 44 -6.47 22.98 -23.15
N GLU A 45 -5.98 21.74 -23.19
CA GLU A 45 -6.50 20.71 -24.09
C GLU A 45 -7.54 19.81 -23.41
N SER A 46 -7.22 19.29 -22.22
CA SER A 46 -8.09 18.34 -21.54
C SER A 46 -7.79 18.19 -20.05
N ILE A 47 -8.77 17.66 -19.32
CA ILE A 47 -8.66 17.24 -17.92
C ILE A 47 -7.57 16.17 -17.76
N GLN A 48 -7.51 15.18 -18.67
CA GLN A 48 -6.52 14.10 -18.63
C GLN A 48 -5.09 14.64 -18.76
N GLN A 49 -4.88 15.61 -19.66
CA GLN A 49 -3.60 16.26 -19.81
C GLN A 49 -3.24 17.10 -18.58
N ALA A 50 -4.22 17.80 -17.98
CA ALA A 50 -4.00 18.54 -16.74
C ALA A 50 -3.54 17.62 -15.59
N VAL A 51 -4.15 16.44 -15.45
CA VAL A 51 -3.73 15.41 -14.47
C VAL A 51 -2.31 14.96 -14.73
N ARG A 52 -1.99 14.55 -15.96
CA ARG A 52 -0.64 14.10 -16.34
C ARG A 52 0.42 15.16 -16.06
N ASN A 53 0.13 16.43 -16.40
CA ASN A 53 1.03 17.55 -16.13
C ASN A 53 1.28 17.72 -14.63
N GLY A 54 0.21 17.65 -13.81
CA GLY A 54 0.30 17.72 -12.35
C GLY A 54 1.15 16.60 -11.76
N ILE A 55 0.87 15.33 -12.11
CA ILE A 55 1.61 14.17 -11.63
C ILE A 55 3.07 14.20 -12.08
N THR A 56 3.35 14.58 -13.33
CA THR A 56 4.71 14.73 -13.84
C THR A 56 5.49 15.72 -12.99
N ARG A 57 4.91 16.91 -12.75
CA ARG A 57 5.56 17.93 -11.92
C ARG A 57 5.75 17.50 -10.47
N ALA A 58 4.81 16.75 -9.91
CA ALA A 58 4.93 16.20 -8.56
C ALA A 58 6.01 15.09 -8.47
N SER A 59 6.15 14.27 -9.50
CA SER A 59 7.17 13.22 -9.55
C SER A 59 8.60 13.74 -9.60
N GLU A 60 8.80 15.00 -10.01
CA GLU A 60 10.11 15.65 -10.00
C GLU A 60 10.56 16.03 -8.58
N THR A 61 9.63 16.28 -7.66
CA THR A 61 9.94 16.70 -6.28
C THR A 61 9.77 15.58 -5.27
N VAL A 62 8.90 14.62 -5.55
CA VAL A 62 8.51 13.55 -4.62
C VAL A 62 8.75 12.18 -5.25
N ARG A 63 9.40 11.29 -4.48
CA ARG A 63 9.63 9.88 -4.86
C ARG A 63 8.54 8.98 -4.26
N HIS A 64 8.37 7.78 -4.81
CA HIS A 64 7.40 6.78 -4.31
C HIS A 64 5.94 7.26 -4.35
N LEU A 65 5.58 7.85 -5.48
CA LEU A 65 4.25 8.34 -5.78
C LEU A 65 3.37 7.12 -6.15
N ASP A 66 2.46 6.74 -5.26
CA ASP A 66 1.73 5.47 -5.38
C ASP A 66 0.33 5.68 -5.97
N TRP A 67 -0.41 6.70 -5.49
CA TRP A 67 -1.75 7.00 -5.98
C TRP A 67 -2.06 8.49 -5.98
N PHE A 68 -3.10 8.85 -6.73
CA PHE A 68 -3.67 10.18 -6.72
C PHE A 68 -5.20 10.12 -6.71
N GLU A 69 -5.82 11.17 -6.19
CA GLU A 69 -7.25 11.34 -6.11
C GLU A 69 -7.63 12.73 -6.63
N ILE A 70 -8.61 12.81 -7.53
CA ILE A 70 -9.10 14.10 -8.02
C ILE A 70 -10.14 14.63 -7.03
N SER A 71 -9.85 15.78 -6.44
CA SER A 71 -10.74 16.43 -5.47
C SER A 71 -11.69 17.42 -6.14
N GLU A 72 -11.23 18.11 -7.20
CA GLU A 72 -12.00 19.16 -7.84
C GLU A 72 -11.57 19.34 -9.29
N ILE A 73 -12.53 19.50 -10.20
CA ILE A 73 -12.28 19.84 -11.60
C ILE A 73 -12.87 21.22 -11.84
N ARG A 74 -12.02 22.15 -12.25
CA ARG A 74 -12.37 23.52 -12.59
C ARG A 74 -11.91 23.83 -14.01
N GLY A 75 -12.51 24.86 -14.59
CA GLY A 75 -12.10 25.39 -15.88
C GLY A 75 -12.30 26.90 -15.89
N THR A 76 -11.38 27.63 -16.52
CA THR A 76 -11.61 29.03 -16.86
C THR A 76 -12.42 29.08 -18.15
N VAL A 77 -13.49 29.88 -18.17
CA VAL A 77 -14.28 30.14 -19.37
C VAL A 77 -13.79 31.47 -19.96
N VAL A 78 -13.49 31.47 -21.27
CA VAL A 78 -13.04 32.65 -22.02
C VAL A 78 -13.88 32.73 -23.28
N ASP A 79 -14.55 33.87 -23.51
CA ASP A 79 -15.40 34.12 -24.68
C ASP A 79 -16.48 33.05 -24.96
N GLY A 80 -16.97 32.41 -23.89
CA GLY A 80 -17.99 31.35 -23.98
C GLY A 80 -17.44 29.95 -24.25
N ASP A 81 -16.12 29.79 -24.38
CA ASP A 81 -15.43 28.51 -24.55
C ASP A 81 -14.54 28.18 -23.34
N VAL A 82 -14.09 26.93 -23.24
CA VAL A 82 -13.20 26.50 -22.17
C VAL A 82 -11.77 26.94 -22.47
N GLY A 83 -11.28 27.91 -21.70
CA GLY A 83 -9.92 28.44 -21.84
C GLY A 83 -8.84 27.54 -21.25
N THR A 84 -8.96 27.14 -19.98
CA THR A 84 -7.96 26.30 -19.31
C THR A 84 -8.59 25.43 -18.25
N PHE A 85 -8.38 24.11 -18.35
CA PHE A 85 -8.74 23.13 -17.35
C PHE A 85 -7.75 23.20 -16.18
N GLN A 86 -8.29 23.20 -14.97
CA GLN A 86 -7.56 23.20 -13.72
C GLN A 86 -8.08 22.05 -12.86
N VAL A 87 -7.25 21.05 -12.61
CA VAL A 87 -7.66 19.86 -11.87
C VAL A 87 -6.90 19.85 -10.55
N LYS A 88 -7.62 20.00 -9.45
CA LYS A 88 -7.07 19.83 -8.11
C LYS A 88 -7.07 18.35 -7.78
N MET A 89 -5.89 17.83 -7.44
CA MET A 89 -5.72 16.44 -7.05
C MET A 89 -4.83 16.32 -5.82
N LYS A 90 -5.13 15.32 -5.02
CA LYS A 90 -4.32 14.87 -3.89
C LYS A 90 -3.43 13.75 -4.36
N VAL A 91 -2.17 13.79 -3.96
CA VAL A 91 -1.16 12.82 -4.32
C VAL A 91 -0.60 12.21 -3.04
N GLY A 92 -0.74 10.89 -2.93
CA GLY A 92 -0.23 10.09 -1.84
C GLY A 92 1.09 9.46 -2.21
N PHE A 93 2.08 9.60 -1.33
CA PHE A 93 3.37 8.94 -1.47
C PHE A 93 3.83 8.39 -0.12
N LYS A 94 4.55 7.27 -0.18
CA LYS A 94 5.12 6.65 1.00
C LYS A 94 6.28 7.49 1.52
N VAL A 95 6.27 7.76 2.83
CA VAL A 95 7.40 8.34 3.55
C VAL A 95 8.22 7.18 4.11
N GLU A 96 9.49 7.13 3.74
CA GLU A 96 10.47 6.28 4.40
C GLU A 96 11.19 7.16 5.44
N ASP A 97 11.41 6.61 6.65
CA ASP A 97 12.07 7.28 7.78
C ASP A 97 13.51 7.73 7.43
#